data_AF-A0A072PP77-F1
#
_entry.id   AF-A0A072PP77-F1
#
_cell.length_a   1.000
_cell.length_b   1.000
_cell.length_c   1.000
_cell.angle_alpha   90.00
_cell.angle_beta   90.00
_cell.angle_gamma   90.00
#
_symmetry.space_group_name_H-M   'P 1'
#
loop_
_entity.id
_entity.type
_entity.pdbx_description
1 polymer ?
#
loop_
_entity_poly.entity_id
_entity_poly.type
_entity_poly.pdbx_seq_one_letter_code
_entity_poly.pdbx_strand_id
1 'polypeptide(L)'
;MMCSITPFKISISEERLQRLHQKLALTPFPDEISDLDSDELWSRGAPLADIKRLIAYWQDGFDWRKIEGRLNKIESVPHRATCGRISQVNVGVGIWAIWWIFMPSLDGLDVADHRVVVQAGDLGCLVARSIASKHGPNHCKDYHTNSAVPSEPTAECHPEAYAKTQATPLSDVEKAGLGQTANFFKDGNSYYQQLSTRPQTIGYSLTDSPVGLLAWLYEKLHDWTDN
;
A
#
# COMPACT_ATOMS: atom_id res chain seq x y z
N MET A 1 26.22 19.93 5.78
CA MET A 1 25.14 20.71 6.44
C MET A 1 24.23 19.71 7.13
N MET A 2 24.08 19.77 8.45
CA MET A 2 23.14 18.91 9.17
C MET A 2 21.71 19.28 8.77
N CYS A 3 20.90 18.30 8.39
CA CYS A 3 19.50 18.52 8.04
C CYS A 3 18.72 18.84 9.32
N SER A 4 18.12 20.03 9.42
CA SER A 4 17.36 20.40 10.62
C SER A 4 15.96 19.78 10.59
N ILE A 5 15.70 18.87 11.52
CA ILE A 5 14.39 18.29 11.80
C ILE A 5 13.40 19.40 12.17
N THR A 6 12.34 19.56 11.38
CA THR A 6 11.29 20.59 11.60
C THR A 6 9.97 19.92 11.92
N PRO A 7 9.34 20.10 13.09
CA PRO A 7 8.07 19.45 13.40
C PRO A 7 6.98 19.66 12.34
N PHE A 8 6.24 18.61 12.01
CA PHE A 8 5.09 18.66 11.11
C PHE A 8 3.78 18.59 11.89
N LYS A 9 2.84 19.45 11.52
CA LYS A 9 1.45 19.40 11.99
C LYS A 9 0.53 19.31 10.80
N ILE A 10 -0.31 18.27 10.77
CA ILE A 10 -1.39 18.13 9.80
C ILE A 10 -2.42 19.24 10.08
N SER A 11 -2.72 20.02 9.06
CA SER A 11 -3.73 21.07 9.10
C SER A 11 -4.40 21.15 7.72
N ILE A 12 -5.57 20.54 7.60
CA ILE A 12 -6.38 20.56 6.37
C ILE A 12 -7.37 21.72 6.45
N SER A 13 -7.44 22.58 5.42
CA SER A 13 -8.36 23.72 5.43
C SER A 13 -9.83 23.28 5.39
N GLU A 14 -10.71 24.07 6.01
CA GLU A 14 -12.17 23.83 5.95
C GLU A 14 -12.68 23.81 4.51
N GLU A 15 -12.11 24.62 3.60
CA GLU A 15 -12.52 24.63 2.19
C GLU A 15 -12.29 23.26 1.52
N ARG A 16 -11.22 22.55 1.89
CA ARG A 16 -10.94 21.20 1.36
C ARG A 16 -11.95 20.17 1.87
N LEU A 17 -12.37 20.30 3.13
CA LEU A 17 -13.41 19.42 3.70
C LEU A 17 -14.77 19.71 3.08
N GLN A 18 -15.13 20.98 2.92
CA GLN A 18 -16.37 21.38 2.25
C GLN A 18 -16.40 20.87 0.80
N ARG A 19 -15.29 21.01 0.06
CA ARG A 19 -15.17 20.47 -1.30
C ARG A 19 -15.34 18.95 -1.34
N LEU A 20 -14.81 18.22 -0.36
CA LEU A 20 -15.02 16.78 -0.23
C LEU A 20 -16.52 16.46 -0.06
N HIS A 21 -17.20 17.09 0.90
CA HIS A 21 -18.63 16.87 1.14
C HIS A 21 -19.51 17.21 -0.07
N GLN A 22 -19.16 18.27 -0.82
CA GLN A 22 -19.84 18.60 -2.07
C GLN A 22 -19.68 17.49 -3.12
N LYS A 23 -18.46 16.95 -3.28
CA LYS A 23 -18.21 15.85 -4.23
C LYS A 23 -18.94 14.58 -3.84
N LEU A 24 -18.98 14.23 -2.55
CA LEU A 24 -19.72 13.09 -2.04
C LEU A 24 -21.23 13.23 -2.30
N ALA A 25 -21.81 14.39 -2.00
CA ALA A 25 -23.24 14.66 -2.19
C ALA A 25 -23.67 14.65 -3.67
N LEU A 26 -22.78 15.01 -4.59
CA LEU A 26 -23.05 15.10 -6.03
C LEU A 26 -22.61 13.86 -6.81
N THR A 27 -22.17 12.79 -6.14
CA THR A 27 -21.63 11.63 -6.83
C THR A 27 -22.70 10.88 -7.63
N PRO A 28 -22.54 10.73 -8.96
CA PRO A 28 -23.34 9.78 -9.72
C PRO A 28 -22.84 8.36 -9.45
N PHE A 29 -23.78 7.43 -9.20
CA PHE A 29 -23.45 6.02 -9.02
C PHE A 29 -23.56 5.24 -10.33
N PRO A 30 -22.69 4.24 -10.57
CA PRO A 30 -22.87 3.31 -11.67
C PRO A 30 -24.07 2.39 -11.41
N ASP A 31 -24.64 1.85 -12.49
CA ASP A 31 -25.60 0.76 -12.41
C ASP A 31 -24.90 -0.56 -12.02
N GLU A 32 -25.65 -1.46 -11.39
CA GLU A 32 -25.19 -2.77 -10.94
C GLU A 32 -26.17 -3.84 -11.40
N ILE A 33 -25.68 -5.05 -11.68
CA ILE A 33 -26.53 -6.18 -12.11
C ILE A 33 -27.34 -6.68 -10.92
N SER A 34 -28.67 -6.63 -11.01
CA SER A 34 -29.58 -6.90 -9.88
C SER A 34 -29.72 -8.37 -9.48
N ASP A 35 -29.39 -9.29 -10.39
CA ASP A 35 -29.72 -10.71 -10.25
C ASP A 35 -28.52 -11.55 -9.77
N LEU A 36 -27.42 -10.90 -9.38
CA LEU A 36 -26.23 -11.55 -8.83
C LEU A 36 -26.34 -11.66 -7.31
N ASP A 37 -25.83 -12.75 -6.76
CA ASP A 37 -25.64 -12.85 -5.32
C ASP A 37 -24.41 -12.06 -4.84
N SER A 38 -24.19 -12.04 -3.52
CA SER A 38 -23.10 -11.26 -2.91
C SER A 38 -21.71 -11.70 -3.41
N ASP A 39 -21.47 -12.99 -3.55
CA ASP A 39 -20.16 -13.52 -3.94
C ASP A 39 -19.89 -13.23 -5.41
N GLU A 40 -20.93 -13.35 -6.24
CA GLU A 40 -20.88 -12.97 -7.66
C GLU A 40 -20.66 -11.46 -7.86
N LEU A 41 -21.25 -10.61 -7.03
CA LEU A 41 -20.99 -9.17 -7.04
C LEU A 41 -19.54 -8.86 -6.67
N TRP A 42 -19.05 -9.40 -5.54
CA TRP A 42 -17.67 -9.20 -5.10
C TRP A 42 -16.63 -9.75 -6.07
N SER A 43 -16.94 -10.81 -6.81
CA SER A 43 -16.09 -11.30 -7.91
C SER A 43 -15.82 -10.26 -9.02
N ARG A 44 -16.59 -9.16 -9.03
CA ARG A 44 -16.51 -8.06 -9.99
C ARG A 44 -16.08 -6.73 -9.35
N GLY A 45 -15.76 -6.73 -8.06
CA GLY A 45 -15.35 -5.55 -7.29
C GLY A 45 -16.37 -5.15 -6.23
N ALA A 46 -16.16 -3.97 -5.61
CA ALA A 46 -16.98 -3.52 -4.49
C ALA A 46 -18.46 -3.27 -4.87
N PRO A 47 -19.44 -3.94 -4.23
CA PRO A 47 -20.85 -3.78 -4.52
C PRO A 47 -21.37 -2.37 -4.27
N LEU A 48 -22.35 -1.95 -5.06
CA LEU A 48 -22.95 -0.61 -4.97
C LEU A 48 -23.55 -0.33 -3.58
N ALA A 49 -24.17 -1.34 -2.97
CA ALA A 49 -24.77 -1.23 -1.64
C ALA A 49 -23.71 -0.89 -0.57
N ASP A 50 -22.55 -1.53 -0.61
CA ASP A 50 -21.43 -1.27 0.29
C ASP A 50 -20.87 0.14 0.12
N ILE A 51 -20.65 0.55 -1.13
CA ILE A 51 -20.14 1.90 -1.42
C ILE A 51 -21.12 2.97 -0.94
N LYS A 52 -22.43 2.81 -1.17
CA LYS A 52 -23.45 3.72 -0.66
C LYS A 52 -23.46 3.79 0.86
N ARG A 53 -23.35 2.64 1.55
CA ARG A 53 -23.28 2.57 3.01
C ARG A 53 -22.07 3.32 3.56
N LEU A 54 -20.89 3.13 2.97
CA LEU A 54 -19.67 3.81 3.39
C LEU A 54 -19.72 5.31 3.12
N ILE A 55 -20.29 5.74 2.00
CA ILE A 55 -20.47 7.17 1.70
C ILE A 55 -21.42 7.82 2.69
N ALA A 56 -22.53 7.17 3.05
CA ALA A 56 -23.45 7.70 4.06
C ALA A 56 -22.72 7.93 5.39
N TYR A 57 -21.91 6.98 5.84
CA TYR A 57 -21.07 7.17 7.02
C TYR A 57 -20.02 8.27 6.84
N TRP A 58 -19.38 8.35 5.66
CA TRP A 58 -18.37 9.36 5.39
C TRP A 58 -18.96 10.78 5.36
N GLN A 59 -20.18 10.92 4.83
CA GLN A 59 -20.88 12.18 4.72
C GLN A 59 -21.38 12.67 6.08
N ASP A 60 -22.01 11.79 6.87
CA ASP A 60 -22.82 12.20 8.02
C ASP A 60 -22.22 11.80 9.37
N GLY A 61 -21.27 10.85 9.40
CA GLY A 61 -20.71 10.28 10.63
C GLY A 61 -19.20 10.48 10.82
N PHE A 62 -18.43 10.59 9.75
CA PHE A 62 -16.97 10.67 9.83
C PHE A 62 -16.49 12.09 10.19
N ASP A 63 -15.85 12.21 11.35
CA ASP A 63 -15.23 13.45 11.82
C ASP A 63 -13.72 13.48 11.55
N TRP A 64 -13.31 14.20 10.50
CA TRP A 64 -11.90 14.40 10.17
C TRP A 64 -11.13 15.13 11.29
N ARG A 65 -11.73 16.10 11.97
CA ARG A 65 -11.04 16.90 13.00
C ARG A 65 -10.66 16.04 14.20
N LYS A 66 -11.49 15.05 14.54
CA LYS A 66 -11.14 14.03 15.55
C LYS A 66 -9.93 13.19 15.12
N ILE A 67 -9.86 12.77 13.86
CA ILE A 67 -8.73 11.98 13.33
C ILE A 67 -7.46 12.83 13.22
N GLU A 68 -7.56 14.05 12.68
CA GLU A 68 -6.46 15.02 12.60
C GLU A 68 -5.87 15.32 13.98
N GLY A 69 -6.72 15.51 14.99
CA GLY A 69 -6.30 15.69 16.38
C GLY A 69 -5.58 14.47 16.96
N ARG A 70 -5.96 13.25 16.57
CA ARG A 70 -5.24 12.02 16.97
C ARG A 70 -3.90 11.89 16.28
N LEU A 71 -3.84 12.13 14.97
CA LEU A 71 -2.60 12.02 14.18
C LEU A 71 -1.56 13.05 14.65
N ASN A 72 -1.99 14.28 14.94
CA ASN A 72 -1.11 15.33 15.47
C ASN A 72 -0.59 15.06 16.90
N LYS A 73 -1.05 14.02 17.60
CA LYS A 73 -0.44 13.57 18.87
C LYS A 73 0.77 12.66 18.66
N ILE A 74 0.92 12.10 17.47
CA ILE A 74 2.09 11.32 17.08
C ILE A 74 3.11 12.34 16.56
N GLU A 75 4.28 12.41 17.20
CA GLU A 75 5.35 13.31 16.75
C GLU A 75 5.73 12.97 15.31
N SER A 76 5.32 13.84 14.39
CA SER A 76 5.56 13.68 12.96
C SER A 76 6.66 14.63 12.55
N VAL A 77 7.76 14.08 12.03
CA VAL A 77 8.89 14.85 11.52
C VAL A 77 8.98 14.63 10.01
N PRO A 78 8.71 15.66 9.18
CA PRO A 78 8.96 15.62 7.76
C PRO A 78 10.48 15.71 7.55
N HIS A 79 11.08 14.64 7.05
CA HIS A 79 12.46 14.68 6.58
C HIS A 79 12.48 15.22 5.15
N ARG A 80 13.28 16.27 4.91
CA ARG A 80 13.49 16.78 3.55
C ARG A 80 14.61 15.97 2.92
N ALA A 81 14.26 14.88 2.26
CA ALA A 81 15.17 14.21 1.34
C ALA A 81 15.49 15.16 0.18
N THR A 82 16.76 15.21 -0.26
CA THR A 82 17.33 16.15 -1.23
C THR A 82 16.71 16.16 -2.64
N CYS A 83 15.58 15.48 -2.87
CA CYS A 83 14.81 15.59 -4.11
C CYS A 83 13.27 15.47 -3.94
N GLY A 84 12.69 15.74 -2.77
CA GLY A 84 11.23 15.75 -2.63
C GLY A 84 10.72 15.87 -1.20
N ARG A 85 9.50 16.40 -1.04
CA ARG A 85 8.79 16.36 0.25
C ARG A 85 8.26 14.94 0.44
N ILE A 86 8.72 14.23 1.47
CA ILE A 86 8.20 12.90 1.86
C ILE A 86 6.84 13.07 2.57
N SER A 87 5.85 13.58 1.84
CA SER A 87 4.46 13.66 2.32
C SER A 87 3.45 13.11 1.32
N GLN A 88 3.91 12.66 0.15
CA GLN A 88 3.08 12.03 -0.87
C GLN A 88 3.80 10.80 -1.41
N VAL A 89 3.53 9.64 -0.81
CA VAL A 89 3.88 8.35 -1.40
C VAL A 89 2.64 7.89 -2.16
N ASN A 90 2.71 7.88 -3.48
CA ASN A 90 1.64 7.39 -4.34
C ASN A 90 1.92 5.91 -4.63
N VAL A 91 0.95 5.02 -4.49
CA VAL A 91 1.16 3.54 -4.57
C VAL A 91 1.45 3.05 -6.01
N GLY A 92 1.71 3.97 -6.96
CA GLY A 92 2.01 3.68 -8.36
C GLY A 92 3.38 4.16 -8.85
N VAL A 93 4.26 4.66 -7.97
CA VAL A 93 5.64 4.99 -8.38
C VAL A 93 6.48 3.71 -8.32
N GLY A 94 7.01 3.28 -9.46
CA GLY A 94 7.82 2.05 -9.56
C GLY A 94 8.92 1.97 -8.50
N ILE A 95 9.36 0.76 -8.18
CA ILE A 95 10.38 0.43 -7.15
C ILE A 95 11.57 1.40 -7.11
N TRP A 96 11.99 1.92 -8.26
CA TRP A 96 13.07 2.91 -8.40
C TRP A 96 12.78 4.28 -7.79
N ALA A 97 11.53 4.74 -7.81
CA ALA A 97 11.11 6.03 -7.24
C ALA A 97 10.91 5.95 -5.72
N ILE A 98 10.46 4.80 -5.19
CA ILE A 98 10.48 4.53 -3.74
C ILE A 98 11.93 4.55 -3.23
N TRP A 99 12.86 3.98 -4.01
CA TRP A 99 14.29 3.99 -3.72
C TRP A 99 14.86 5.43 -3.59
N TRP A 100 14.45 6.36 -4.46
CA TRP A 100 14.88 7.76 -4.40
C TRP A 100 14.31 8.57 -3.23
N ILE A 101 13.14 8.19 -2.69
CA ILE A 101 12.45 8.93 -1.62
C ILE A 101 12.96 8.53 -0.23
N PHE A 102 13.20 7.23 0.00
CA PHE A 102 13.62 6.74 1.31
C PHE A 102 15.12 6.93 1.58
N MET A 103 15.98 6.83 0.55
CA MET A 103 17.43 6.88 0.75
C MET A 103 17.93 8.20 1.37
N PRO A 104 17.53 9.40 0.90
CA PRO A 104 18.03 10.63 1.51
C PRO A 104 17.35 10.94 2.87
N SER A 105 16.29 10.21 3.24
CA SER A 105 15.75 10.23 4.60
C SER A 105 16.59 9.38 5.55
N LEU A 106 17.19 8.29 5.07
CA LEU A 106 18.16 7.51 5.84
C LEU A 106 19.48 8.26 5.98
N ASP A 107 19.92 9.02 4.98
CA ASP A 107 21.11 9.88 5.11
C ASP A 107 20.88 11.10 6.03
N GLY A 108 19.62 11.51 6.23
CA GLY A 108 19.21 12.66 7.05
C GLY A 108 18.78 12.30 8.47
N LEU A 109 18.39 11.05 8.74
CA LEU A 109 18.44 10.51 10.08
C LEU A 109 19.92 10.31 10.42
N ASP A 110 20.34 10.69 11.61
CA ASP A 110 21.69 10.44 12.12
C ASP A 110 21.89 8.93 12.38
N VAL A 111 21.82 8.10 11.33
CA VAL A 111 22.04 6.64 11.37
C VAL A 111 23.45 6.26 10.90
N ALA A 112 24.32 7.25 10.67
CA ALA A 112 25.72 7.01 10.37
C ALA A 112 26.40 6.17 11.48
N ASP A 113 25.97 6.35 12.74
CA ASP A 113 26.47 5.59 13.91
C ASP A 113 25.44 4.60 14.51
N HIS A 114 24.26 4.46 13.92
CA HIS A 114 23.20 3.59 14.44
C HIS A 114 22.90 2.42 13.53
N ARG A 115 22.96 1.22 14.10
CA ARG A 115 22.54 -0.01 13.44
C ARG A 115 21.06 -0.26 13.66
N VAL A 116 20.29 -0.29 12.58
CA VAL A 116 18.82 -0.44 12.60
C VAL A 116 18.39 -1.87 12.26
N VAL A 117 17.18 -2.23 12.67
CA VAL A 117 16.45 -3.41 12.16
C VAL A 117 15.25 -2.88 11.37
N VAL A 118 14.98 -3.47 10.20
CA VAL A 118 13.90 -3.02 9.32
C VAL A 118 12.70 -3.95 9.41
N GLN A 119 11.50 -3.43 9.65
CA GLN A 119 10.25 -4.17 9.51
C GLN A 119 9.50 -3.67 8.28
N ALA A 120 8.97 -4.58 7.46
CA ALA A 120 8.12 -4.16 6.35
C ALA A 120 7.13 -5.24 5.87
N GLY A 121 5.97 -4.80 5.40
CA GLY A 121 5.02 -5.59 4.62
C GLY A 121 4.78 -4.97 3.25
N ASP A 122 3.94 -5.62 2.43
CA ASP A 122 3.61 -5.19 1.05
C ASP A 122 4.89 -4.89 0.22
N LEU A 123 4.89 -3.87 -0.65
CA LEU A 123 6.06 -3.42 -1.40
C LEU A 123 7.25 -3.03 -0.50
N GLY A 124 6.99 -2.70 0.77
CA GLY A 124 8.02 -2.45 1.76
C GLY A 124 8.96 -3.63 1.95
N CYS A 125 8.52 -4.87 1.72
CA CYS A 125 9.40 -6.05 1.82
C CYS A 125 10.56 -5.99 0.82
N LEU A 126 10.32 -5.44 -0.39
CA LEU A 126 11.33 -5.29 -1.44
C LEU A 126 12.31 -4.17 -1.08
N VAL A 127 11.81 -3.09 -0.49
CA VAL A 127 12.64 -2.00 0.05
C VAL A 127 13.51 -2.52 1.19
N ALA A 128 12.93 -3.22 2.16
CA ALA A 128 13.64 -3.80 3.29
C ALA A 128 14.73 -4.80 2.83
N ARG A 129 14.41 -5.67 1.87
CA ARG A 129 15.38 -6.59 1.25
C ARG A 129 16.51 -5.82 0.56
N SER A 130 16.21 -4.73 -0.14
CA SER A 130 17.25 -3.88 -0.75
C SER A 130 18.10 -3.16 0.31
N ILE A 131 17.51 -2.69 1.41
CA ILE A 131 18.25 -2.05 2.50
C ILE A 131 19.20 -3.05 3.15
N ALA A 132 18.70 -4.23 3.51
CA ALA A 132 19.50 -5.31 4.10
C ALA A 132 20.64 -5.75 3.17
N SER A 133 20.36 -5.94 1.88
CA SER A 133 21.38 -6.35 0.92
C SER A 133 22.48 -5.31 0.70
N LYS A 134 22.13 -4.02 0.61
CA LYS A 134 23.09 -2.96 0.29
C LYS A 134 23.80 -2.38 1.51
N HIS A 135 23.13 -2.35 2.66
CA HIS A 135 23.61 -1.68 3.87
C HIS A 135 23.79 -2.62 5.07
N GLY A 136 23.57 -3.93 4.89
CA GLY A 136 23.77 -4.96 5.91
C GLY A 136 25.09 -4.85 6.67
N PRO A 137 26.24 -4.71 5.99
CA PRO A 137 27.54 -4.66 6.67
C PRO A 137 27.70 -3.50 7.67
N ASN A 138 27.06 -2.36 7.41
CA ASN A 138 27.36 -1.11 8.12
C ASN A 138 26.17 -0.56 8.92
N HIS A 139 24.94 -0.66 8.41
CA HIS A 139 23.79 0.07 8.96
C HIS A 139 22.54 -0.80 9.22
N CYS A 140 22.33 -1.90 8.50
CA CYS A 140 21.16 -2.78 8.69
C CYS A 140 21.56 -4.09 9.38
N LYS A 141 21.22 -4.25 10.67
CA LYS A 141 21.52 -5.47 11.43
C LYS A 141 20.71 -6.66 10.93
N ASP A 142 19.43 -6.44 10.65
CA ASP A 142 18.48 -7.48 10.29
C ASP A 142 17.24 -6.86 9.64
N TYR A 143 16.42 -7.68 8.98
CA TYR A 143 15.08 -7.28 8.55
C TYR A 143 14.04 -8.38 8.77
N HIS A 144 12.84 -7.96 9.16
CA HIS A 144 11.68 -8.82 9.33
C HIS A 144 10.59 -8.42 8.33
N THR A 145 9.95 -9.39 7.68
CA THR A 145 8.83 -9.13 6.77
C THR A 145 7.69 -10.11 6.96
N ASN A 146 6.47 -9.59 6.83
CA ASN A 146 5.22 -10.35 6.79
C ASN A 146 4.65 -10.50 5.37
N SER A 147 5.40 -10.10 4.33
CA SER A 147 4.99 -10.22 2.92
C SER A 147 6.14 -10.79 2.09
N ALA A 148 6.59 -11.99 2.42
CA ALA A 148 7.68 -12.63 1.71
C ALA A 148 7.27 -12.98 0.27
N VAL A 149 8.04 -12.49 -0.69
CA VAL A 149 7.92 -12.83 -2.13
C VAL A 149 9.16 -13.62 -2.59
N PRO A 150 9.25 -14.92 -2.26
CA PRO A 150 10.30 -15.78 -2.77
C PRO A 150 10.01 -16.20 -4.21
N SER A 151 11.06 -16.43 -4.99
CA SER A 151 10.94 -17.19 -6.24
C SER A 151 11.15 -18.67 -5.96
N GLU A 152 10.48 -19.54 -6.70
CA GLU A 152 10.72 -20.98 -6.60
C GLU A 152 12.18 -21.28 -6.96
N PRO A 153 12.93 -22.02 -6.14
CA PRO A 153 14.31 -22.37 -6.44
C PRO A 153 14.34 -23.27 -7.68
N THR A 154 15.31 -23.07 -8.56
CA THR A 154 15.57 -23.96 -9.70
C THR A 154 16.82 -24.81 -9.46
N ALA A 155 16.94 -25.92 -10.18
CA ALA A 155 18.13 -26.78 -10.12
C ALA A 155 19.41 -26.02 -10.49
N GLU A 156 19.31 -25.05 -11.40
CA GLU A 156 20.43 -24.28 -11.93
C GLU A 156 20.91 -23.20 -10.94
N CYS A 157 19.99 -22.46 -10.32
CA CYS A 157 20.34 -21.32 -9.46
C CYS A 157 20.53 -21.73 -8.00
N HIS A 158 19.76 -22.70 -7.51
CA HIS A 158 19.71 -23.08 -6.10
C HIS A 158 19.55 -24.61 -5.94
N PRO A 159 20.54 -25.43 -6.34
CA PRO A 159 20.41 -26.88 -6.42
C PRO A 159 20.03 -27.55 -5.10
N GLU A 160 20.58 -27.09 -3.97
CA GLU A 160 20.25 -27.63 -2.66
C GLU A 160 18.81 -27.31 -2.22
N ALA A 161 18.35 -26.08 -2.48
CA ALA A 161 16.98 -25.68 -2.14
C ALA A 161 15.99 -26.39 -3.05
N TYR A 162 16.29 -26.52 -4.35
CA TYR A 162 15.50 -27.27 -5.30
C TYR A 162 15.38 -28.75 -4.92
N ALA A 163 16.48 -29.42 -4.58
CA ALA A 163 16.44 -30.81 -4.12
C ALA A 163 15.53 -30.99 -2.88
N LYS A 164 15.55 -30.01 -1.96
CA LYS A 164 14.67 -30.01 -0.77
C LYS A 164 13.19 -29.84 -1.13
N THR A 165 12.86 -28.97 -2.09
CA THR A 165 11.45 -28.79 -2.52
C THR A 165 10.93 -30.03 -3.24
N GLN A 166 11.76 -30.74 -4.00
CA GLN A 166 11.36 -32.01 -4.62
C GLN A 166 11.16 -33.13 -3.60
N ALA A 167 11.97 -33.17 -2.54
CA ALA A 167 11.91 -34.23 -1.52
C ALA A 167 10.82 -34.02 -0.47
N THR A 168 10.25 -32.82 -0.35
CA THR A 168 9.31 -32.45 0.71
C THR A 168 7.92 -32.18 0.11
N PRO A 169 6.95 -33.08 0.26
CA PRO A 169 5.59 -32.83 -0.21
C PRO A 169 4.97 -31.62 0.48
N LEU A 170 4.25 -30.80 -0.29
CA LEU A 170 3.49 -29.69 0.27
C LEU A 170 2.31 -30.19 1.11
N SER A 171 2.14 -29.60 2.28
CA SER A 171 0.93 -29.72 3.09
C SER A 171 -0.27 -29.10 2.37
N ASP A 172 -1.48 -29.43 2.84
CA ASP A 172 -2.70 -28.90 2.23
C ASP A 172 -2.84 -27.38 2.45
N VAL A 173 -2.28 -26.85 3.55
CA VAL A 173 -2.20 -25.40 3.81
C VAL A 173 -1.29 -24.71 2.79
N GLU A 174 -0.13 -25.30 2.49
CA GLU A 174 0.80 -24.74 1.49
C GLU A 174 0.21 -24.79 0.08
N LYS A 175 -0.48 -25.89 -0.29
CA LYS A 175 -1.21 -25.98 -1.57
C LYS A 175 -2.30 -24.92 -1.67
N ALA A 176 -3.07 -24.71 -0.60
CA ALA A 176 -4.09 -23.67 -0.54
C ALA A 176 -3.48 -22.27 -0.72
N GLY A 177 -2.35 -21.98 -0.05
CA GLY A 177 -1.63 -20.72 -0.20
C GLY A 177 -1.09 -20.47 -1.61
N LEU A 178 -0.60 -21.52 -2.30
CA LEU A 178 -0.21 -21.42 -3.72
C LEU A 178 -1.43 -21.18 -4.62
N GLY A 179 -2.57 -21.82 -4.32
CA GLY A 179 -3.83 -21.56 -5.01
C GLY A 179 -4.30 -20.10 -4.88
N GLN A 180 -4.23 -19.53 -3.67
CA GLN A 180 -4.53 -18.11 -3.44
C GLN A 180 -3.57 -17.19 -4.21
N THR A 181 -2.27 -17.52 -4.22
CA THR A 181 -1.26 -16.78 -4.98
C THR A 181 -1.57 -16.81 -6.49
N ALA A 182 -1.92 -17.98 -7.02
CA ALA A 182 -2.32 -18.13 -8.42
C ALA A 182 -3.58 -17.30 -8.75
N ASN A 183 -4.60 -17.31 -7.89
CA ASN A 183 -5.80 -16.50 -8.05
C ASN A 183 -5.49 -15.00 -8.06
N PHE A 184 -4.59 -14.54 -7.17
CA PHE A 184 -4.14 -13.14 -7.17
C PHE A 184 -3.49 -12.75 -8.50
N PHE A 185 -2.59 -13.57 -9.04
CA PHE A 185 -1.94 -13.26 -10.32
C PHE A 185 -2.87 -13.37 -11.53
N LYS A 186 -3.91 -14.21 -11.44
CA LYS A 186 -4.90 -14.40 -12.50
C LYS A 186 -5.89 -13.24 -12.56
N ASP A 187 -6.53 -12.93 -11.42
CA ASP A 187 -7.70 -12.05 -11.38
C ASP A 187 -7.53 -10.86 -10.40
N GLY A 188 -6.69 -10.98 -9.36
CA GLY A 188 -6.55 -9.98 -8.28
C GLY A 188 -5.55 -8.83 -8.54
N ASN A 189 -4.72 -8.90 -9.59
CA ASN A 189 -3.61 -7.97 -9.82
C ASN A 189 -3.88 -6.84 -10.84
N SER A 190 -5.11 -6.69 -11.32
CA SER A 190 -5.48 -5.69 -12.33
C SER A 190 -5.14 -4.26 -11.90
N TYR A 191 -5.34 -3.93 -10.62
CA TYR A 191 -4.96 -2.65 -10.01
C TYR A 191 -3.45 -2.36 -10.22
N TYR A 192 -2.61 -3.38 -10.01
CA TYR A 192 -1.17 -3.30 -10.16
C TYR A 192 -0.78 -3.14 -11.63
N GLN A 193 -1.41 -3.86 -12.55
CA GLN A 193 -1.19 -3.68 -13.99
C GLN A 193 -1.51 -2.26 -14.45
N GLN A 194 -2.63 -1.69 -13.96
CA GLN A 194 -3.02 -0.32 -14.29
C GLN A 194 -2.05 0.72 -13.72
N LEU A 195 -1.66 0.57 -12.45
CA LEU A 195 -0.71 1.48 -11.79
C LEU A 195 0.70 1.37 -12.37
N SER A 196 1.14 0.18 -12.77
CA SER A 196 2.49 -0.03 -13.31
C SER A 196 2.65 0.48 -14.74
N THR A 197 1.56 0.55 -15.52
CA THR A 197 1.63 0.90 -16.95
C THR A 197 1.06 2.26 -17.29
N ARG A 198 0.00 2.73 -16.62
CA ARG A 198 -0.72 3.98 -16.90
C ARG A 198 -1.06 4.77 -15.62
N PRO A 199 -0.09 5.01 -14.70
CA PRO A 199 -0.37 5.65 -13.41
C PRO A 199 -0.95 7.06 -13.54
N GLN A 200 -0.46 7.85 -14.51
CA GLN A 200 -0.97 9.20 -14.74
C GLN A 200 -2.45 9.19 -15.16
N THR A 201 -2.84 8.25 -16.03
CA THR A 201 -4.20 8.13 -16.56
C THR A 201 -5.20 7.79 -15.47
N ILE A 202 -4.95 6.74 -14.69
CA ILE A 202 -5.86 6.35 -13.59
C ILE A 202 -5.89 7.44 -12.50
N GLY A 203 -4.76 8.11 -12.28
CA GLY A 203 -4.62 9.18 -11.29
C GLY A 203 -5.61 10.33 -11.47
N TYR A 204 -6.01 10.68 -12.69
CA TYR A 204 -7.03 11.73 -12.91
C TYR A 204 -8.38 11.35 -12.29
N SER A 205 -8.85 10.13 -12.54
CA SER A 205 -10.15 9.65 -12.03
C SER A 205 -10.16 9.50 -10.50
N LEU A 206 -9.09 8.96 -9.92
CA LEU A 206 -8.95 8.77 -8.47
C LEU A 206 -8.70 10.09 -7.72
N THR A 207 -8.16 11.11 -8.39
CA THR A 207 -8.02 12.46 -7.83
C THR A 207 -9.32 13.23 -7.87
N ASP A 208 -10.12 13.03 -8.92
CA ASP A 208 -11.38 13.75 -9.07
C ASP A 208 -12.50 13.16 -8.22
N SER A 209 -12.69 11.84 -8.21
CA SER A 209 -13.80 11.22 -7.48
C SER A 209 -13.35 10.65 -6.14
N PRO A 210 -13.74 11.24 -4.98
CA PRO A 210 -13.47 10.62 -3.69
C PRO A 210 -14.18 9.27 -3.54
N VAL A 211 -15.33 9.09 -4.19
CA VAL A 211 -16.05 7.81 -4.21
C VAL A 211 -15.33 6.78 -5.07
N GLY A 212 -14.79 7.18 -6.22
CA GLY A 212 -13.95 6.30 -7.04
C GLY A 212 -12.70 5.85 -6.29
N LEU A 213 -12.05 6.77 -5.56
CA LEU A 213 -10.91 6.44 -4.69
C LEU A 213 -11.32 5.52 -3.53
N LEU A 214 -12.47 5.76 -2.89
CA LEU A 214 -12.99 4.91 -1.83
C LEU A 214 -13.23 3.49 -2.34
N ALA A 215 -13.94 3.32 -3.46
CA ALA A 215 -14.22 2.00 -4.03
C ALA A 215 -12.93 1.25 -4.38
N TRP A 216 -11.97 1.94 -5.02
CA TRP A 216 -10.67 1.39 -5.40
C TRP A 216 -9.86 0.87 -4.20
N LEU A 217 -9.92 1.57 -3.07
CA LEU A 217 -9.20 1.16 -1.85
C LEU A 217 -10.00 0.13 -1.03
N TYR A 218 -11.31 0.30 -0.92
CA TYR A 218 -12.17 -0.55 -0.11
C TYR A 218 -12.19 -1.99 -0.62
N GLU A 219 -12.18 -2.20 -1.93
CA GLU A 219 -12.06 -3.53 -2.53
C GLU A 219 -10.84 -4.30 -1.99
N LYS A 220 -9.70 -3.64 -1.83
CA LYS A 220 -8.48 -4.27 -1.31
C LYS A 220 -8.54 -4.50 0.19
N LEU A 221 -9.19 -3.60 0.93
CA LEU A 221 -9.42 -3.81 2.36
C LEU A 221 -10.36 -5.00 2.58
N HIS A 222 -11.36 -5.20 1.73
CA HIS A 222 -12.21 -6.38 1.76
C HIS A 222 -11.41 -7.65 1.44
N ASP A 223 -10.77 -7.70 0.27
CA ASP A 223 -10.15 -8.94 -0.23
C ASP A 223 -8.86 -9.35 0.49
N TRP A 224 -8.15 -8.42 1.13
CA TRP A 224 -6.84 -8.67 1.76
C TRP A 224 -6.89 -8.74 3.29
N THR A 225 -8.09 -8.84 3.87
CA THR A 225 -8.25 -9.02 5.31
C THR A 225 -9.10 -10.25 5.64
N ASP A 226 -8.86 -10.85 6.79
CA ASP A 226 -9.50 -12.10 7.23
C ASP A 226 -10.92 -11.88 7.82
N ASN A 227 -11.68 -10.92 7.28
CA ASN A 227 -12.99 -10.51 7.84
C ASN A 227 -14.12 -11.52 7.58
#